data_AF-A0A376KIW4-F1
#
_entry.id   AF-A0A376KIW4-F1
#
_cell.length_a   1.000
_cell.length_b   1.000
_cell.length_c   1.000
_cell.angle_alpha   90.00
_cell.angle_beta   90.00
_cell.angle_gamma   90.00
#
_symmetry.space_group_name_H-M   'P 1'
#
loop_
_entity.id
_entity.type
_entity.pdbx_description
1 polymer ?
#
loop_
_entity_poly.entity_id
_entity_poly.type
_entity_poly.pdbx_seq_one_letter_code
_entity_poly.pdbx_strand_id
1 'polypeptide(L)'
;MEWPVVLTAKFEEKFLAVPAEALVYTMKGDQKYFPVYANDGKLLPNFIFVANIESKDPQQIISGNEKVVRPRLADAEFFFNTDRKKRLEDNLPRLQTVLFQQTAGYAARQN
;
A
#
# COMPACT_ATOMS: atom_id res chain seq x y z
N MET A 1 -10.74 27.64 -13.33
CA MET A 1 -11.28 26.41 -13.92
C MET A 1 -10.25 25.34 -13.63
N GLU A 2 -10.60 24.30 -12.88
CA GLU A 2 -9.67 23.21 -12.58
C GLU A 2 -9.91 22.10 -13.60
N TRP A 3 -8.87 21.78 -14.37
CA TRP A 3 -8.92 20.79 -15.43
C TRP A 3 -8.11 19.57 -14.96
N PRO A 4 -8.73 18.37 -14.92
CA PRO A 4 -8.01 17.18 -14.52
C PRO A 4 -6.98 16.80 -15.58
N VAL A 5 -5.71 16.74 -15.17
CA VAL A 5 -4.59 16.29 -16.00
C VAL A 5 -4.08 14.97 -15.45
N VAL A 6 -4.03 13.95 -16.29
CA VAL A 6 -3.49 12.63 -15.93
C VAL A 6 -1.98 12.64 -16.17
N LEU A 7 -1.20 12.33 -15.13
CA LEU A 7 0.25 12.29 -15.16
C LEU A 7 0.76 10.92 -14.70
N THR A 8 1.92 10.53 -15.23
CA THR A 8 2.61 9.29 -14.87
C THR A 8 3.89 9.63 -14.13
N ALA A 9 4.12 8.95 -13.01
CA ALA A 9 5.31 9.06 -12.18
C ALA A 9 5.96 7.69 -11.96
N LYS A 10 7.16 7.68 -11.37
CA LYS A 10 7.94 6.48 -11.10
C LYS A 10 8.28 6.34 -9.62
N PHE A 11 8.61 5.13 -9.21
CA PHE A 11 9.27 4.85 -7.93
C PHE A 11 10.49 3.97 -8.16
N GLU A 12 11.38 3.86 -7.18
CA GLU A 12 12.60 3.07 -7.37
C GLU A 12 12.31 1.57 -7.53
N GLU A 13 12.95 0.94 -8.51
CA GLU A 13 12.78 -0.48 -8.83
C GLU A 13 13.04 -1.42 -7.65
N LYS A 14 13.85 -1.02 -6.68
CA LYS A 14 14.10 -1.81 -5.46
C LYS A 14 12.81 -2.21 -4.73
N PHE A 15 11.77 -1.37 -4.81
CA PHE A 15 10.50 -1.64 -4.14
C PHE A 15 9.75 -2.82 -4.78
N LEU A 16 10.06 -3.20 -6.03
CA LEU A 16 9.49 -4.38 -6.67
C LEU A 16 9.91 -5.71 -6.01
N ALA A 17 10.86 -5.69 -5.06
CA ALA A 17 11.16 -6.83 -4.20
C ALA A 17 10.07 -7.07 -3.12
N VAL A 18 9.21 -6.08 -2.87
CA VAL A 18 8.03 -6.20 -2.00
C VAL A 18 6.87 -6.79 -2.81
N PRO A 19 6.02 -7.65 -2.23
CA PRO A 19 4.85 -8.18 -2.92
C PRO A 19 3.99 -7.07 -3.53
N ALA A 20 3.57 -7.28 -4.79
CA ALA A 20 2.83 -6.28 -5.54
C ALA A 20 1.55 -5.83 -4.82
N GLU A 21 0.86 -6.75 -4.15
CA GLU A 21 -0.36 -6.47 -3.38
C GLU A 21 -0.11 -5.48 -2.25
N ALA A 22 1.02 -5.58 -1.55
CA ALA A 22 1.38 -4.66 -0.48
C ALA A 22 1.67 -3.26 -1.04
N LEU A 23 2.42 -3.17 -2.14
CA LEU A 23 2.71 -1.90 -2.82
C LEU A 23 1.43 -1.24 -3.34
N VAL A 24 0.53 -2.02 -3.94
CA VAL A 24 -0.76 -1.55 -4.47
C VAL A 24 -1.67 -1.08 -3.35
N TYR A 25 -1.69 -1.79 -2.22
CA TYR A 25 -2.46 -1.37 -1.04
C TYR A 25 -1.95 -0.02 -0.51
N THR A 26 -0.63 0.13 -0.36
CA THR A 26 0.01 1.41 0.03
C THR A 26 -0.33 2.53 -0.95
N MET A 27 -0.23 2.27 -2.26
CA MET A 27 -0.55 3.27 -3.29
C MET A 27 -2.02 3.66 -3.30
N LYS A 28 -2.96 2.77 -2.97
CA LYS A 28 -4.40 3.07 -2.96
C LYS A 28 -4.86 3.78 -1.70
N GLY A 29 -4.27 3.47 -0.55
CA GLY A 29 -4.71 3.97 0.76
C GLY A 29 -4.43 5.46 0.97
N ASP A 30 -3.28 5.94 0.48
CA ASP A 30 -2.77 7.26 0.89
C ASP A 30 -2.95 8.37 -0.14
N GLN A 31 -2.94 8.02 -1.43
CA GLN A 31 -3.17 8.94 -2.54
C GLN A 31 -3.93 8.16 -3.61
N LYS A 32 -4.76 8.78 -4.43
CA LYS A 32 -5.54 8.06 -5.44
C LYS A 32 -4.64 7.66 -6.62
N TYR A 33 -3.64 6.82 -6.37
CA TYR A 33 -2.66 6.35 -7.34
C TYR A 33 -3.12 5.06 -8.00
N PHE A 34 -2.90 5.01 -9.31
CA PHE A 34 -3.24 3.88 -10.13
C PHE A 34 -1.94 3.16 -10.51
N PRO A 35 -1.69 1.95 -9.97
CA PRO A 35 -0.51 1.16 -10.33
C PRO A 35 -0.54 0.78 -11.82
N VAL A 36 0.64 0.77 -12.45
CA VAL A 36 0.77 0.36 -13.85
C VAL A 36 1.30 -1.07 -13.93
N TYR A 37 0.68 -1.89 -14.76
CA TYR A 37 1.09 -3.27 -15.02
C TYR A 37 1.55 -3.43 -16.46
N ALA A 38 2.53 -4.29 -16.69
CA ALA A 38 2.90 -4.76 -18.01
C ALA A 38 1.82 -5.71 -18.58
N ASN A 39 1.91 -6.01 -19.87
CA ASN A 39 0.99 -6.92 -20.54
C ASN A 39 1.01 -8.35 -19.97
N ASP A 40 2.12 -8.75 -19.33
CA ASP A 40 2.25 -10.05 -18.65
C ASP A 40 1.71 -10.04 -17.21
N GLY A 41 1.11 -8.94 -16.77
CA GLY A 41 0.54 -8.77 -15.44
C GLY A 41 1.55 -8.39 -14.35
N LYS A 42 2.83 -8.17 -14.67
CA LYS A 42 3.82 -7.71 -13.68
C LYS A 42 3.64 -6.24 -13.35
N LEU A 43 3.74 -5.91 -12.07
CA LEU A 43 3.74 -4.53 -11.60
C LEU A 43 5.01 -3.83 -12.11
N LEU A 44 4.84 -2.66 -12.74
CA LEU A 44 5.93 -1.80 -13.19
C LEU A 44 6.26 -0.75 -12.11
N PRO A 45 7.47 -0.18 -12.12
CA PRO A 45 7.88 0.88 -11.19
C PRO A 45 7.24 2.24 -11.55
N ASN A 46 5.96 2.22 -11.89
CA ASN A 46 5.20 3.31 -12.46
C ASN A 46 3.81 3.38 -11.81
N PHE A 47 3.32 4.60 -11.62
CA PHE A 47 1.96 4.87 -11.19
C PHE A 47 1.42 6.10 -11.89
N ILE A 48 0.09 6.14 -12.02
CA ILE A 48 -0.66 7.24 -12.62
C ILE A 48 -1.42 7.98 -11.51
N PHE A 49 -1.55 9.29 -11.65
CA PHE A 49 -2.32 10.13 -10.76
C PHE A 49 -2.99 11.27 -11.52
N VAL A 50 -4.01 11.88 -10.89
CA VAL A 50 -4.73 13.03 -11.46
C VAL A 50 -4.30 14.29 -10.73
N ALA A 51 -3.72 15.24 -11.47
CA ALA A 51 -3.46 16.59 -11.01
C ALA A 51 -4.64 17.51 -11.36
N ASN A 52 -4.96 18.47 -10.52
CA ASN A 52 -6.05 19.43 -10.76
C ASN A 52 -5.60 20.75 -11.40
N ILE A 53 -4.32 20.83 -11.77
CA ILE A 53 -3.71 22.03 -12.35
C ILE A 53 -3.00 21.69 -13.65
N GLU A 54 -3.19 22.55 -14.66
CA GLU A 54 -2.34 22.58 -15.84
C GLU A 54 -1.09 23.41 -15.50
N SER A 55 -0.04 22.73 -15.04
CA SER A 55 1.23 23.37 -14.72
C SER A 55 2.04 23.60 -15.98
N LYS A 56 2.72 24.75 -16.05
CA LYS A 56 3.75 25.05 -17.06
C LYS A 56 4.98 24.15 -16.94
N ASP A 57 5.15 23.52 -15.77
CA ASP A 57 6.20 22.54 -15.50
C ASP A 57 5.58 21.28 -14.84
N PRO A 58 5.10 20.31 -15.65
CA PRO A 58 4.57 19.06 -15.16
C PRO A 58 5.61 18.18 -14.41
N GLN A 59 6.91 18.36 -14.68
CA GLN A 59 7.97 17.56 -14.08
C GLN A 59 8.13 17.85 -12.58
N GLN A 60 7.88 19.08 -12.15
CA GLN A 60 7.83 19.42 -10.73
C GLN A 60 6.68 18.70 -10.01
N ILE A 61 5.51 18.59 -10.65
CA ILE A 61 4.38 17.85 -10.08
C ILE A 61 4.72 16.36 -9.99
N ILE A 62 5.26 15.78 -11.06
CA ILE A 62 5.69 14.38 -11.10
C ILE A 62 6.68 14.11 -9.97
N SER A 63 7.82 14.82 -9.93
CA SER A 63 8.86 14.62 -8.91
C SER A 63 8.36 14.88 -7.47
N GLY A 64 7.40 15.80 -7.30
CA GLY A 64 6.72 16.00 -6.03
C GLY A 64 5.96 14.76 -5.58
N ASN A 65 5.16 14.15 -6.46
CA ASN A 65 4.41 12.93 -6.16
C ASN A 65 5.35 11.72 -5.94
N GLU A 66 6.46 11.62 -6.68
CA GLU A 66 7.50 10.61 -6.45
C GLU A 66 8.11 10.73 -5.04
N LYS A 67 8.41 11.96 -4.60
CA LYS A 67 8.91 12.20 -3.24
C LYS A 67 7.88 11.85 -2.16
N VAL A 68 6.60 12.03 -2.45
CA VAL A 68 5.51 11.74 -1.50
C VAL A 68 5.25 10.23 -1.39
N VAL A 69 5.31 9.47 -2.48
CA VAL A 69 5.06 8.02 -2.46
C VAL A 69 6.21 7.26 -1.78
N ARG A 70 7.46 7.72 -1.96
CA ARG A 70 8.67 7.04 -1.52
C ARG A 70 8.69 6.61 -0.04
N PRO A 71 8.45 7.48 0.96
CA PRO A 71 8.48 7.06 2.36
C PRO A 71 7.44 5.98 2.68
N ARG A 72 6.27 6.00 2.01
CA ARG A 72 5.21 5.01 2.21
C ARG A 72 5.59 3.63 1.68
N LEU A 73 6.23 3.59 0.51
CA LEU A 73 6.75 2.33 -0.04
C LEU A 73 7.92 1.81 0.80
N ALA A 74 8.74 2.70 1.36
CA ALA A 74 9.79 2.33 2.31
C ALA A 74 9.23 1.72 3.60
N ASP A 75 8.12 2.24 4.11
CA ASP A 75 7.43 1.65 5.25
C ASP A 75 6.89 0.25 4.90
N ALA A 76 6.26 0.08 3.73
CA ALA A 76 5.78 -1.22 3.27
C ALA A 76 6.93 -2.25 3.12
N GLU A 77 8.07 -1.83 2.56
CA GLU A 77 9.30 -2.62 2.47
C GLU A 77 9.80 -3.02 3.86
N PHE A 78 9.81 -2.08 4.81
CA PHE A 78 10.23 -2.35 6.18
C PHE A 78 9.30 -3.34 6.89
N PHE A 79 7.97 -3.18 6.78
CA PHE A 79 7.00 -4.10 7.37
C PHE A 79 7.13 -5.50 6.77
N PHE A 80 7.20 -5.60 5.45
CA PHE A 80 7.40 -6.89 4.77
C PHE A 80 8.67 -7.59 5.25
N ASN A 81 9.79 -6.88 5.32
CA ASN A 81 11.05 -7.44 5.80
C ASN A 81 11.04 -7.80 7.29
N THR A 82 10.25 -7.09 8.10
CA THR A 82 10.08 -7.38 9.53
C THR A 82 9.23 -8.63 9.73
N ASP A 83 8.13 -8.74 9.00
CA ASP A 83 7.22 -9.88 9.09
C ASP A 83 7.88 -11.18 8.61
N ARG A 84 8.74 -11.12 7.59
CA ARG A 84 9.56 -12.25 7.14
C ARG A 84 10.47 -12.86 8.21
N LYS A 85 10.77 -12.12 9.29
CA LYS A 85 11.64 -12.61 10.38
C LYS A 85 10.88 -13.45 11.41
N LYS A 86 9.55 -13.42 11.42
CA LYS A 86 8.72 -14.21 12.35
C LYS A 86 8.16 -15.42 11.62
N ARG A 87 8.24 -16.61 12.22
CA ARG A 87 7.58 -17.77 11.64
C ARG A 87 6.08 -17.63 11.87
N LEU A 88 5.27 -18.07 10.91
CA LEU A 88 3.81 -18.09 11.09
C LEU A 88 3.40 -18.89 12.33
N GLU A 89 4.15 -19.96 12.63
CA GLU A 89 4.01 -20.81 13.82
C GLU A 89 4.12 -20.02 15.14
N ASP A 90 4.91 -18.96 15.18
CA ASP A 90 5.13 -18.14 16.39
C ASP A 90 3.91 -17.29 16.75
N ASN A 91 2.93 -17.17 15.83
CA ASN A 91 1.69 -16.42 16.06
C ASN A 91 0.56 -17.28 16.65
N LEU A 92 0.68 -18.62 16.68
CA LEU A 92 -0.34 -19.54 17.25
C LEU A 92 -0.72 -19.19 18.69
N PRO A 93 0.22 -18.95 19.62
CA PRO A 93 -0.12 -18.65 21.01
C PRO A 93 -0.95 -17.37 21.15
N ARG A 94 -0.76 -16.38 20.27
CA ARG A 94 -1.50 -15.11 20.29
C ARG A 94 -2.92 -15.27 19.75
N LEU A 95 -3.12 -16.15 18.78
CA LEU A 95 -4.43 -16.49 18.21
C LEU A 95 -5.31 -17.26 19.21
N GLN A 96 -4.71 -18.11 20.06
CA GLN A 96 -5.44 -18.82 21.11
C GLN A 96 -6.13 -17.88 22.11
N THR A 97 -5.48 -16.77 22.48
CA THR A 97 -6.05 -15.79 23.43
C THR A 97 -7.20 -14.98 22.81
N VAL A 98 -7.13 -14.65 21.52
CA VAL A 98 -8.20 -13.93 20.80
C VAL A 98 -9.46 -14.79 20.65
N LEU A 99 -9.29 -16.09 20.36
CA LEU A 99 -10.39 -17.04 20.27
C LEU A 99 -11.07 -17.24 21.64
N PHE A 100 -10.30 -17.24 22.73
CA PHE A 100 -10.83 -17.36 24.09
C PHE A 100 -11.64 -16.14 24.55
N GLN A 101 -11.30 -14.93 24.08
CA GLN A 101 -12.01 -13.70 24.44
C GLN A 101 -13.36 -13.53 23.71
N GLN A 102 -13.62 -14.27 22.63
CA GLN A 102 -14.93 -14.23 21.94
C GLN A 102 -16.02 -15.07 22.63
N THR A 103 -15.67 -15.99 23.52
CA THR A 103 -16.65 -16.92 24.13
C THR A 103 -17.34 -16.36 25.38
N ALA A 104 -16.93 -15.19 25.90
CA ALA A 104 -17.48 -14.61 27.13
C ALA A 104 -18.74 -13.75 26.90
N GLY A 105 -19.73 -14.29 26.17
CA GLY A 105 -20.90 -13.51 25.75
C GLY A 105 -22.20 -14.26 25.54
N TYR A 106 -22.44 -15.39 26.23
CA TYR A 106 -23.80 -15.97 26.33
C TYR A 106 -24.06 -16.46 27.76
N ALA A 107 -24.22 -15.51 28.69
CA ALA A 107 -24.78 -15.80 30.00
C ALA A 107 -26.32 -15.80 29.90
N ALA A 108 -26.84 -17.03 29.84
CA ALA A 108 -28.15 -17.51 30.25
C ALA A 108 -29.16 -16.49 30.80
N ARG A 109 -30.33 -16.41 30.14
CA ARG A 109 -31.61 -16.20 30.83
C ARG A 109 -32.37 -17.52 30.82
N GLN A 110 -32.41 -18.18 31.98
CA GLN A 110 -33.51 -19.06 32.36
C GLN A 110 -34.20 -18.44 33.58
N ASN A 111 -35.52 -18.63 33.62
CA ASN A 111 -36.55 -18.14 34.55
C ASN A 111 -37.23 -16.84 34.13
#